data_AF-M6KD23-F1
#
_entry.id   AF-M6KD23-F1
#
_cell.length_a   1.000
_cell.length_b   1.000
_cell.length_c   1.000
_cell.angle_alpha   90.00
_cell.angle_beta   90.00
_cell.angle_gamma   90.00
#
_symmetry.space_group_name_H-M   'P 1'
#
loop_
_entity.id
_entity.type
_entity.pdbx_description
1 polymer ?
#
loop_
_entity_poly.entity_id
_entity_poly.type
_entity_poly.pdbx_seq_one_letter_code
_entity_poly.pdbx_strand_id
1 'polypeptide(L)'
;MWKESIEVVRINSENSLERRQFSTTESGINNLLQWLTLNDIVGLEAGSQSFRIAKSILNKGVQVIVLNPGNLATIYQSLKKTDKEDSLKIARLIQRFPIEELPTVPIPNDEEEDNRRLCTEQENWTRQLTQSKNRLHSLFTQAGLTQITKKHLRTKANREISVALLPSRYQKEAERILKVLDLVEQNLKLIEKEIQEALKKNKAYVQTIMSMPGIGMITSLAIKANSISHSLWVVR
;
A
#
# COMPACT_ATOMS: atom_id res chain seq x y z
N MET A 1 -6.66 -12.26 -7.14
CA MET A 1 -8.02 -12.33 -7.71
C MET A 1 -8.64 -10.97 -7.49
N TRP A 2 -8.78 -10.17 -8.56
CA TRP A 2 -9.36 -8.83 -8.48
C TRP A 2 -10.88 -8.98 -8.35
N LYS A 3 -11.52 -8.27 -7.44
CA LYS A 3 -12.99 -8.23 -7.42
C LYS A 3 -13.46 -7.31 -8.55
N GLU A 4 -14.17 -7.88 -9.50
CA GLU A 4 -14.70 -7.16 -10.67
C GLU A 4 -15.97 -6.38 -10.34
N SER A 5 -16.59 -6.68 -9.18
CA SER A 5 -17.82 -6.06 -8.72
C SER A 5 -17.80 -5.70 -7.23
N ILE A 6 -18.65 -4.76 -6.87
CA ILE A 6 -18.92 -4.28 -5.52
C ILE A 6 -20.42 -4.48 -5.26
N GLU A 7 -20.73 -5.17 -4.16
CA GLU A 7 -22.10 -5.28 -3.65
C GLU A 7 -22.39 -4.04 -2.80
N VAL A 8 -23.55 -3.41 -3.02
CA VAL A 8 -23.98 -2.22 -2.28
C VAL A 8 -25.39 -2.44 -1.75
N VAL A 9 -25.58 -2.12 -0.47
CA VAL A 9 -26.88 -2.21 0.21
C VAL A 9 -27.25 -0.82 0.70
N ARG A 10 -28.47 -0.38 0.38
CA ARG A 10 -29.07 0.85 0.91
C ARG A 10 -30.20 0.48 1.88
N ILE A 11 -30.20 1.12 3.04
CA ILE A 11 -31.28 1.03 4.02
C ILE A 11 -31.98 2.39 3.99
N ASN A 12 -33.23 2.41 3.54
CA ASN A 12 -34.02 3.63 3.51
C ASN A 12 -34.58 3.97 4.91
N SER A 13 -35.16 5.16 5.08
CA SER A 13 -35.77 5.61 6.34
C SER A 13 -36.90 4.69 6.84
N GLU A 14 -37.60 4.00 5.92
CA GLU A 14 -38.63 3.01 6.22
C GLU A 14 -38.06 1.62 6.54
N ASN A 15 -36.73 1.50 6.70
CA ASN A 15 -36.01 0.26 6.91
C ASN A 15 -36.15 -0.77 5.76
N SER A 16 -36.55 -0.29 4.58
CA SER A 16 -36.56 -1.10 3.35
C SER A 16 -35.14 -1.27 2.81
N LEU A 17 -34.86 -2.48 2.30
CA LEU A 17 -33.54 -2.88 1.83
C LEU A 17 -33.50 -2.89 0.31
N GLU A 18 -32.62 -2.08 -0.28
CA GLU A 18 -32.28 -2.14 -1.69
C GLU A 18 -30.86 -2.69 -1.86
N ARG A 19 -30.69 -3.66 -2.77
CA ARG A 19 -29.39 -4.25 -3.08
C ARG A 19 -29.08 -4.06 -4.55
N ARG A 20 -27.88 -3.58 -4.86
CA ARG A 20 -27.37 -3.47 -6.22
C ARG A 20 -25.91 -3.89 -6.28
N GLN A 21 -25.51 -4.38 -7.43
CA GLN A 21 -24.12 -4.71 -7.73
C GLN A 21 -23.61 -3.75 -8.80
N PHE A 22 -22.40 -3.21 -8.60
CA PHE A 22 -21.74 -2.31 -9.53
C PHE A 22 -20.37 -2.87 -9.91
N SER A 23 -19.89 -2.61 -11.12
CA SER A 23 -18.52 -2.99 -11.50
C SER A 23 -17.49 -2.03 -10.88
N THR A 24 -16.25 -2.50 -10.68
CA THR A 24 -15.14 -1.66 -10.19
C THR A 24 -14.54 -0.74 -11.27
N THR A 25 -15.04 -0.84 -12.51
CA THR A 25 -14.66 0.03 -13.64
C THR A 25 -15.12 1.47 -13.45
N GLU A 26 -14.54 2.41 -14.19
CA GLU A 26 -14.96 3.81 -14.16
C GLU A 26 -16.44 4.00 -14.48
N SER A 27 -16.96 3.28 -15.49
CA SER A 27 -18.39 3.26 -15.80
C SER A 27 -19.25 2.73 -14.66
N GLY A 28 -18.81 1.67 -13.96
CA GLY A 28 -19.52 1.09 -12.83
C GLY A 28 -19.56 2.02 -11.63
N ILE A 29 -18.46 2.68 -11.32
CA ILE A 29 -18.39 3.70 -10.27
C ILE A 29 -19.25 4.90 -10.63
N ASN A 30 -19.28 5.35 -11.89
CA ASN A 30 -20.18 6.43 -12.31
C ASN A 30 -21.66 6.05 -12.14
N ASN A 31 -22.04 4.80 -12.45
CA ASN A 31 -23.39 4.32 -12.20
C ASN A 31 -23.73 4.28 -10.70
N LEU A 32 -22.78 3.86 -9.85
CA LEU A 32 -22.92 3.92 -8.40
C LEU A 32 -23.12 5.38 -7.94
N LEU A 33 -22.28 6.28 -8.42
CA LEU A 33 -22.38 7.71 -8.10
C LEU A 33 -23.74 8.24 -8.53
N GLN A 34 -24.26 7.94 -9.72
CA GLN A 34 -25.59 8.38 -10.16
C GLN A 34 -26.72 7.85 -9.28
N TRP A 35 -26.59 6.64 -8.75
CA TRP A 35 -27.59 6.04 -7.86
C TRP A 35 -27.59 6.66 -6.45
N LEU A 36 -26.45 7.16 -5.97
CA LEU A 36 -26.32 7.83 -4.67
C LEU A 36 -26.92 9.24 -4.68
N THR A 37 -27.53 9.62 -3.55
CA THR A 37 -28.07 10.96 -3.27
C THR A 37 -27.19 11.70 -2.25
N LEU A 38 -27.26 13.03 -2.20
CA LEU A 38 -26.43 13.85 -1.31
C LEU A 38 -26.72 13.63 0.19
N ASN A 39 -27.89 13.09 0.52
CA ASN A 39 -28.27 12.79 1.90
C ASN A 39 -27.82 11.38 2.34
N ASP A 40 -27.24 10.59 1.44
CA ASP A 40 -26.76 9.25 1.79
C ASP A 40 -25.45 9.31 2.58
N ILE A 41 -25.30 8.37 3.51
CA ILE A 41 -24.04 8.11 4.21
C ILE A 41 -23.53 6.76 3.73
N VAL A 42 -22.35 6.75 3.11
CA VAL A 42 -21.78 5.53 2.51
C VAL A 42 -20.71 4.94 3.41
N GLY A 43 -20.88 3.68 3.79
CA GLY A 43 -19.86 2.88 4.47
C GLY A 43 -19.06 2.03 3.51
N LEU A 44 -17.73 2.05 3.64
CA LEU A 44 -16.82 1.18 2.89
C LEU A 44 -15.87 0.47 3.86
N GLU A 45 -15.61 -0.81 3.66
CA GLU A 45 -14.53 -1.51 4.36
C GLU A 45 -13.18 -1.14 3.74
N ALA A 46 -12.16 -0.87 4.55
CA ALA A 46 -10.83 -0.53 4.05
C ALA A 46 -10.24 -1.70 3.25
N GLY A 47 -9.86 -1.43 2.01
CA GLY A 47 -9.38 -2.40 1.06
C GLY A 47 -8.69 -1.71 -0.11
N SER A 48 -8.18 -2.50 -1.06
CA SER A 48 -7.31 -2.00 -2.14
C SER A 48 -7.97 -0.99 -3.08
N GLN A 49 -9.30 -1.02 -3.24
CA GLN A 49 -10.05 -0.09 -4.08
C GLN A 49 -10.86 0.94 -3.27
N SER A 50 -10.98 0.73 -1.97
CA SER A 50 -11.93 1.46 -1.12
C SER A 50 -11.61 2.94 -1.04
N PHE A 51 -10.33 3.32 -0.93
CA PHE A 51 -9.95 4.73 -0.89
C PHE A 51 -10.22 5.46 -2.21
N ARG A 52 -9.99 4.80 -3.36
CA ARG A 52 -10.31 5.39 -4.68
C ARG A 52 -11.80 5.66 -4.81
N ILE A 53 -12.63 4.67 -4.45
CA ILE A 53 -14.10 4.79 -4.50
C ILE A 53 -14.57 5.85 -3.50
N ALA A 54 -14.01 5.86 -2.28
CA ALA A 54 -14.33 6.84 -1.26
C ALA A 54 -14.05 8.27 -1.73
N LYS A 55 -12.89 8.52 -2.37
CA LYS A 55 -12.58 9.82 -2.98
C LYS A 55 -13.60 10.22 -4.05
N SER A 56 -13.99 9.29 -4.93
CA SER A 56 -15.01 9.57 -5.96
C SER A 56 -16.37 9.95 -5.36
N ILE A 57 -16.77 9.30 -4.26
CA ILE A 57 -18.02 9.60 -3.54
C ILE A 57 -17.92 10.94 -2.82
N LEU A 58 -16.79 11.19 -2.14
CA LEU A 58 -16.51 12.45 -1.44
C LEU A 58 -16.53 13.64 -2.42
N ASN A 59 -15.95 13.49 -3.62
CA ASN A 59 -15.95 14.51 -4.67
C ASN A 59 -17.35 14.82 -5.22
N LYS A 60 -18.30 13.88 -5.13
CA LYS A 60 -19.72 14.15 -5.43
C LYS A 60 -20.40 14.99 -4.33
N GLY A 61 -19.79 15.10 -3.16
CA GLY A 61 -20.37 15.76 -1.98
C GLY A 61 -21.19 14.83 -1.10
N VAL A 62 -21.08 13.51 -1.30
CA VAL A 62 -21.76 12.50 -0.47
C VAL A 62 -20.85 12.13 0.71
N GLN A 63 -21.43 11.99 1.89
CA GLN A 63 -20.68 11.59 3.08
C GLN A 63 -20.20 10.15 2.96
N VAL A 64 -18.91 9.93 3.21
CA VAL A 64 -18.30 8.59 3.14
C VAL A 64 -17.48 8.28 4.40
N ILE A 65 -17.62 7.06 4.88
CA ILE A 65 -16.94 6.52 6.06
C ILE A 65 -16.22 5.26 5.64
N VAL A 66 -14.90 5.23 5.83
CA VAL A 66 -14.09 4.02 5.60
C VAL A 66 -13.82 3.36 6.94
N LEU A 67 -14.13 2.07 7.06
CA LEU A 67 -14.06 1.30 8.31
C LEU A 67 -12.87 0.34 8.31
N ASN A 68 -12.26 0.14 9.47
CA ASN A 68 -11.13 -0.76 9.63
C ASN A 68 -11.61 -2.23 9.68
N PRO A 69 -11.19 -3.09 8.73
CA PRO A 69 -11.62 -4.49 8.65
C PRO A 69 -11.22 -5.30 9.90
N GLY A 70 -10.06 -5.02 10.50
CA GLY A 70 -9.56 -5.74 11.67
C GLY A 70 -10.44 -5.52 12.90
N ASN A 71 -10.85 -4.27 13.13
CA ASN A 71 -11.73 -3.92 14.25
C ASN A 71 -13.18 -4.34 13.98
N LEU A 72 -13.63 -4.30 12.72
CA LEU A 72 -14.94 -4.82 12.32
C LEU A 72 -15.07 -6.33 12.61
N ALA A 73 -14.01 -7.10 12.36
CA ALA A 73 -13.98 -8.53 12.68
C ALA A 73 -14.10 -8.81 14.19
N THR A 74 -13.59 -7.92 15.04
CA THR A 74 -13.77 -8.00 16.50
C THR A 74 -15.23 -7.74 16.90
N ILE A 75 -15.89 -6.78 16.24
CA ILE A 75 -17.29 -6.44 16.51
C ILE A 75 -18.23 -7.56 16.01
N TYR A 76 -17.85 -8.27 14.93
CA TYR A 76 -18.66 -9.32 14.32
C TYR A 76 -17.89 -10.64 14.16
N GLN A 77 -17.94 -11.49 15.17
CA GLN A 77 -17.56 -12.91 15.06
C GLN A 77 -18.65 -13.69 14.29
N SER A 78 -18.71 -13.54 12.98
CA SER A 78 -19.65 -14.32 12.14
C SER A 78 -18.94 -15.49 11.45
N LEU A 79 -19.57 -16.66 11.48
CA LEU A 79 -19.12 -17.89 10.80
C LEU A 79 -19.38 -17.86 9.28
N LYS A 80 -20.16 -16.90 8.76
CA LYS A 80 -20.45 -16.74 7.32
C LYS A 80 -19.88 -15.42 6.80
N LYS A 81 -18.85 -15.53 5.94
CA LYS A 81 -18.24 -14.43 5.20
C LYS A 81 -18.82 -14.40 3.79
N THR A 82 -19.81 -13.55 3.55
CA THR A 82 -20.31 -13.27 2.20
C THR A 82 -20.42 -11.77 2.00
N ASP A 83 -20.00 -11.29 0.84
CA ASP A 83 -19.98 -9.86 0.50
C ASP A 83 -21.34 -9.17 0.70
N LYS A 84 -22.43 -9.93 0.50
CA LYS A 84 -23.81 -9.48 0.71
C LYS A 84 -24.18 -9.27 2.18
N GLU A 85 -23.72 -10.15 3.06
CA GLU A 85 -23.94 -10.02 4.50
C GLU A 85 -23.05 -8.94 5.08
N ASP A 86 -21.81 -8.85 4.61
CA ASP A 86 -20.85 -7.86 5.10
C ASP A 86 -21.29 -6.43 4.76
N SER A 87 -21.81 -6.20 3.54
CA SER A 87 -22.40 -4.91 3.15
C SER A 87 -23.59 -4.51 4.04
N LEU A 88 -24.46 -5.47 4.38
CA LEU A 88 -25.62 -5.21 5.26
C LEU A 88 -25.18 -4.93 6.71
N LYS A 89 -24.16 -5.65 7.21
CA LYS A 89 -23.61 -5.41 8.55
C LYS A 89 -23.04 -4.00 8.67
N ILE A 90 -22.27 -3.56 7.67
CA ILE A 90 -21.72 -2.19 7.63
C ILE A 90 -22.84 -1.15 7.67
N ALA A 91 -23.88 -1.31 6.83
CA ALA A 91 -25.01 -0.37 6.82
C ALA A 91 -25.74 -0.31 8.17
N ARG A 92 -25.98 -1.46 8.80
CA ARG A 92 -26.59 -1.52 10.14
C ARG A 92 -25.69 -0.96 11.24
N LEU A 93 -24.38 -1.12 11.12
CA LEU A 93 -23.42 -0.59 12.09
C LEU A 93 -23.44 0.94 12.08
N ILE A 94 -23.40 1.54 10.88
CA ILE A 94 -23.49 2.99 10.70
C ILE A 94 -24.83 3.55 11.20
N GLN A 95 -25.93 2.80 11.03
CA GLN A 95 -27.24 3.20 11.54
C GLN A 95 -27.33 3.18 13.08
N ARG A 96 -26.61 2.27 13.74
CA ARG A 96 -26.76 2.01 15.19
C ARG A 96 -25.85 2.87 16.06
N PHE A 97 -24.66 3.22 15.58
CA PHE A 97 -23.65 3.90 16.38
C PHE A 97 -23.36 5.30 15.82
N PRO A 98 -23.08 6.29 16.69
CA PRO A 98 -22.51 7.56 16.25
C PRO A 98 -21.22 7.34 15.46
N ILE A 99 -20.98 8.19 14.45
CA ILE A 99 -19.83 8.07 13.55
C ILE A 99 -18.50 8.10 14.32
N GLU A 100 -18.45 8.85 15.42
CA GLU A 100 -17.30 9.02 16.30
C GLU A 100 -16.89 7.72 17.03
N GLU A 101 -17.84 6.81 17.24
CA GLU A 101 -17.61 5.52 17.90
C GLU A 101 -17.24 4.41 16.89
N LEU A 102 -17.34 4.70 15.58
CA LEU A 102 -17.02 3.73 14.55
C LEU A 102 -15.50 3.58 14.39
N PRO A 103 -15.01 2.35 14.11
CA PRO A 103 -13.60 2.14 13.83
C PRO A 103 -13.24 2.66 12.43
N THR A 104 -13.05 3.97 12.31
CA THR A 104 -12.81 4.62 11.02
C THR A 104 -11.33 4.65 10.64
N VAL A 105 -11.08 4.69 9.33
CA VAL A 105 -9.76 4.89 8.72
C VAL A 105 -9.80 6.20 7.95
N PRO A 106 -8.88 7.14 8.18
CA PRO A 106 -8.85 8.39 7.42
C PRO A 106 -8.58 8.10 5.94
N ILE A 107 -9.31 8.78 5.07
CA ILE A 107 -9.07 8.73 3.62
C ILE A 107 -7.81 9.56 3.35
N PRO A 108 -6.74 8.97 2.80
CA PRO A 108 -5.52 9.71 2.53
C PRO A 108 -5.76 10.76 1.44
N ASN A 109 -5.13 11.92 1.55
CA ASN A 109 -5.09 12.88 0.44
C ASN A 109 -4.20 12.36 -0.71
N ASP A 110 -4.16 13.08 -1.83
CA ASP A 110 -3.40 12.64 -3.01
C ASP A 110 -1.88 12.60 -2.75
N GLU A 111 -1.35 13.58 -2.00
CA GLU A 111 0.08 13.61 -1.64
C GLU A 111 0.46 12.46 -0.69
N GLU A 112 -0.39 12.15 0.30
CA GLU A 112 -0.20 10.99 1.18
C GLU A 112 -0.26 9.67 0.41
N GLU A 113 -1.19 9.54 -0.53
CA GLU A 113 -1.32 8.35 -1.35
C GLU A 113 -0.10 8.16 -2.26
N ASP A 114 0.36 9.21 -2.94
CA ASP A 114 1.56 9.17 -3.77
C ASP A 114 2.81 8.84 -2.93
N ASN A 115 2.95 9.43 -1.75
CA ASN A 115 4.04 9.10 -0.83
C ASN A 115 3.99 7.63 -0.37
N ARG A 116 2.80 7.06 -0.10
CA ARG A 116 2.63 5.64 0.23
C ARG A 116 2.98 4.73 -0.95
N ARG A 117 2.61 5.12 -2.17
CA ARG A 117 2.95 4.41 -3.42
C ARG A 117 4.46 4.37 -3.61
N LEU A 118 5.14 5.51 -3.49
CA LEU A 118 6.61 5.60 -3.56
C LEU A 118 7.30 4.71 -2.52
N CYS A 119 6.83 4.72 -1.27
CA CYS A 119 7.38 3.84 -0.22
C CYS A 119 7.23 2.35 -0.58
N THR A 120 6.04 1.96 -1.06
CA THR A 120 5.75 0.56 -1.45
C THR A 120 6.60 0.14 -2.64
N GLU A 121 6.76 1.03 -3.62
CA GLU A 121 7.59 0.79 -4.79
C GLU A 121 9.07 0.60 -4.40
N GLN A 122 9.60 1.49 -3.57
CA GLN A 122 10.95 1.38 -3.03
C GLN A 122 11.20 0.04 -2.32
N GLU A 123 10.24 -0.39 -1.49
CA GLU A 123 10.32 -1.67 -0.77
C GLU A 123 10.35 -2.85 -1.76
N ASN A 124 9.50 -2.82 -2.78
CA ASN A 124 9.42 -3.85 -3.81
C ASN A 124 10.74 -3.99 -4.58
N TRP A 125 11.33 -2.87 -5.01
CA TRP A 125 12.64 -2.91 -5.69
C TRP A 125 13.76 -3.36 -4.75
N THR A 126 13.74 -2.96 -3.49
CA THR A 126 14.72 -3.43 -2.48
C THR A 126 14.62 -4.93 -2.24
N ARG A 127 13.40 -5.47 -2.24
CA ARG A 127 13.14 -6.91 -2.15
C ARG A 127 13.68 -7.65 -3.37
N GLN A 128 13.42 -7.14 -4.58
CA GLN A 128 13.96 -7.71 -5.82
C GLN A 128 15.49 -7.67 -5.87
N LEU A 129 16.11 -6.58 -5.40
CA LEU A 129 17.57 -6.46 -5.28
C LEU A 129 18.14 -7.55 -4.38
N THR A 130 17.51 -7.73 -3.21
CA THR A 130 17.93 -8.73 -2.21
C THR A 130 17.78 -10.15 -2.74
N GLN A 131 16.64 -10.45 -3.37
CA GLN A 131 16.40 -11.76 -4.00
C GLN A 131 17.43 -12.06 -5.10
N SER A 132 17.70 -11.09 -5.97
CA SER A 132 18.68 -11.24 -7.06
C SER A 132 20.10 -11.44 -6.54
N LYS A 133 20.50 -10.70 -5.49
CA LYS A 133 21.80 -10.90 -4.81
C LYS A 133 21.92 -12.28 -4.16
N ASN A 134 20.86 -12.74 -3.51
CA ASN A 134 20.83 -14.07 -2.90
C ASN A 134 20.89 -15.18 -3.96
N ARG A 135 20.18 -15.01 -5.09
CA ARG A 135 20.24 -15.94 -6.21
C ARG A 135 21.65 -16.00 -6.81
N LEU A 136 22.28 -14.85 -7.04
CA LEU A 136 23.66 -14.77 -7.52
C LEU A 136 24.62 -15.49 -6.56
N HIS A 137 24.50 -15.22 -5.25
CA HIS A 137 25.32 -15.89 -4.24
C HIS A 137 25.12 -17.42 -4.24
N SER A 138 23.90 -17.90 -4.42
CA SER A 138 23.60 -19.33 -4.46
C SER A 138 24.32 -20.04 -5.62
N LEU A 139 24.50 -19.39 -6.77
CA LEU A 139 25.25 -19.95 -7.89
C LEU A 139 26.72 -20.23 -7.52
N PHE A 140 27.35 -19.37 -6.72
CA PHE A 140 28.71 -19.60 -6.25
C PHE A 140 28.79 -20.82 -5.33
N THR A 141 27.85 -20.97 -4.41
CA THR A 141 27.76 -22.15 -3.54
C THR A 141 27.56 -23.43 -4.36
N GLN A 142 26.67 -23.42 -5.36
CA GLN A 142 26.41 -24.57 -6.23
C GLN A 142 27.62 -24.94 -7.10
N ALA A 143 28.39 -23.95 -7.55
CA ALA A 143 29.63 -24.16 -8.28
C ALA A 143 30.82 -24.58 -7.39
N GLY A 144 30.62 -24.74 -6.08
CA GLY A 144 31.67 -25.11 -5.12
C GLY A 144 32.58 -23.97 -4.66
N LEU A 145 32.27 -22.72 -5.03
CA LEU A 145 33.06 -21.52 -4.70
C LEU A 145 32.60 -20.89 -3.36
N THR A 146 32.65 -21.66 -2.28
CA THR A 146 32.12 -21.25 -0.95
C THR A 146 32.89 -20.11 -0.29
N GLN A 147 34.11 -19.83 -0.73
CA GLN A 147 34.90 -18.66 -0.31
C GLN A 147 34.30 -17.32 -0.78
N ILE A 148 33.47 -17.33 -1.83
CA ILE A 148 32.81 -16.12 -2.33
C ILE A 148 31.58 -15.80 -1.47
N THR A 149 31.82 -15.07 -0.38
CA THR A 149 30.75 -14.56 0.49
C THR A 149 30.01 -13.36 -0.11
N LYS A 150 28.84 -13.03 0.45
CA LYS A 150 28.05 -11.82 0.09
C LYS A 150 28.84 -10.52 0.16
N LYS A 151 29.90 -10.44 0.98
CA LYS A 151 30.78 -9.26 1.07
C LYS A 151 31.48 -8.98 -0.27
N HIS A 152 31.90 -10.03 -0.97
CA HIS A 152 32.51 -9.93 -2.30
C HIS A 152 31.50 -9.50 -3.37
N LEU A 153 30.20 -9.68 -3.15
CA LEU A 153 29.15 -9.32 -4.11
C LEU A 153 28.52 -7.95 -3.85
N ARG A 154 29.14 -7.11 -3.01
CA ARG A 154 28.55 -5.83 -2.59
C ARG A 154 28.49 -4.81 -3.73
N THR A 155 29.60 -4.59 -4.42
CA THR A 155 29.72 -3.60 -5.50
C THR A 155 29.55 -4.25 -6.86
N LYS A 156 29.13 -3.47 -7.86
CA LYS A 156 29.00 -3.93 -9.25
C LYS A 156 30.31 -4.52 -9.77
N ALA A 157 31.41 -3.78 -9.64
CA ALA A 157 32.74 -4.22 -10.08
C ALA A 157 33.16 -5.56 -9.45
N ASN A 158 32.95 -5.74 -8.14
CA ASN A 158 33.33 -6.99 -7.47
C ASN A 158 32.45 -8.17 -7.91
N ARG A 159 31.17 -7.94 -8.25
CA ARG A 159 30.30 -8.98 -8.80
C ARG A 159 30.80 -9.44 -10.17
N GLU A 160 31.20 -8.52 -11.04
CA GLU A 160 31.75 -8.85 -12.38
C GLU A 160 33.02 -9.68 -12.26
N ILE A 161 33.96 -9.28 -11.39
CA ILE A 161 35.19 -10.03 -11.09
C ILE A 161 34.86 -11.43 -10.57
N SER A 162 33.92 -11.53 -9.63
CA SER A 162 33.53 -12.82 -9.03
C SER A 162 32.88 -13.74 -10.08
N VAL A 163 31.99 -13.21 -10.92
CA VAL A 163 31.28 -13.99 -11.93
C VAL A 163 32.22 -14.59 -12.98
N ALA A 164 33.33 -13.93 -13.29
CA ALA A 164 34.37 -14.46 -14.17
C ALA A 164 35.04 -15.75 -13.64
N LEU A 165 34.94 -16.03 -12.33
CA LEU A 165 35.45 -17.26 -11.71
C LEU A 165 34.51 -18.46 -11.86
N LEU A 166 33.26 -18.25 -12.30
CA LEU A 166 32.28 -19.32 -12.42
C LEU A 166 32.53 -20.20 -13.65
N PRO A 167 32.24 -21.51 -13.58
CA PRO A 167 32.22 -22.36 -14.77
C PRO A 167 31.21 -21.89 -15.81
N SER A 168 31.45 -22.18 -17.09
CA SER A 168 30.71 -21.60 -18.24
C SER A 168 29.18 -21.62 -18.11
N ARG A 169 28.58 -22.72 -17.62
CA ARG A 169 27.12 -22.82 -17.45
C ARG A 169 26.60 -21.86 -16.37
N TYR A 170 27.26 -21.80 -15.22
CA TYR A 170 26.89 -20.91 -14.12
C TYR A 170 27.14 -19.44 -14.48
N GLN A 171 28.24 -19.17 -15.19
CA GLN A 171 28.58 -17.83 -15.68
C GLN A 171 27.46 -17.25 -16.56
N LYS A 172 26.96 -17.99 -17.55
CA LYS A 172 25.85 -17.57 -18.42
C LYS A 172 24.54 -17.27 -17.67
N GLU A 173 24.32 -17.90 -16.52
CA GLU A 173 23.17 -17.57 -15.67
C GLU A 173 23.45 -16.33 -14.82
N ALA A 174 24.63 -16.26 -14.20
CA ALA A 174 25.06 -15.13 -13.40
C ALA A 174 25.06 -13.81 -14.21
N GLU A 175 25.52 -13.81 -15.45
CA GLU A 175 25.47 -12.64 -16.36
C GLU A 175 24.05 -12.11 -16.57
N ARG A 176 23.05 -13.00 -16.67
CA ARG A 176 21.64 -12.57 -16.77
C ARG A 176 21.16 -11.96 -15.47
N ILE A 177 21.57 -12.50 -14.32
CA ILE A 177 21.27 -11.93 -13.00
C ILE A 177 21.93 -10.56 -12.84
N LEU A 178 23.17 -10.37 -13.32
CA LEU A 178 23.85 -9.07 -13.30
C LEU A 178 23.07 -8.00 -14.06
N LYS A 179 22.53 -8.32 -15.24
CA LYS A 179 21.68 -7.39 -16.02
C LYS A 179 20.43 -6.96 -15.25
N VAL A 180 19.79 -7.90 -14.54
CA VAL A 180 18.63 -7.60 -13.70
C VAL A 180 19.04 -6.74 -12.50
N LEU A 181 20.16 -7.06 -11.84
CA LEU A 181 20.68 -6.27 -10.73
C LEU A 181 20.97 -4.82 -11.15
N ASP A 182 21.57 -4.62 -12.32
CA ASP A 182 21.85 -3.29 -12.86
C ASP A 182 20.57 -2.47 -13.06
N LEU A 183 19.53 -3.08 -13.65
CA LEU A 183 18.25 -2.42 -13.87
C LEU A 183 17.57 -2.05 -12.54
N VAL A 184 17.55 -2.98 -11.58
CA VAL A 184 16.97 -2.75 -10.26
C VAL A 184 17.72 -1.64 -9.51
N GLU A 185 19.05 -1.61 -9.56
CA GLU A 185 19.86 -0.55 -8.94
C GLU A 185 19.64 0.82 -9.62
N GLN A 186 19.42 0.85 -10.93
CA GLN A 186 19.06 2.08 -11.65
C GLN A 186 17.68 2.60 -11.21
N ASN A 187 16.66 1.73 -11.15
CA ASN A 187 15.32 2.11 -10.71
C ASN A 187 15.31 2.60 -9.26
N LEU A 188 16.05 1.94 -8.36
CA LEU A 188 16.19 2.41 -6.98
C LEU A 188 16.76 3.83 -6.90
N LYS A 189 17.76 4.17 -7.72
CA LYS A 189 18.30 5.54 -7.77
C LYS A 189 17.30 6.57 -8.28
N LEU A 190 16.43 6.20 -9.22
CA LEU A 190 15.37 7.09 -9.70
C LEU A 190 14.36 7.36 -8.57
N ILE A 191 13.91 6.30 -7.90
CA ILE A 191 12.98 6.41 -6.76
C ILE A 191 13.59 7.19 -5.60
N GLU A 192 14.88 7.00 -5.30
CA GLU A 192 15.57 7.79 -4.27
C GLU A 192 15.54 9.30 -4.58
N LYS A 193 15.64 9.70 -5.85
CA LYS A 193 15.50 11.11 -6.24
C LYS A 193 14.08 11.61 -6.05
N GLU A 194 13.07 10.83 -6.45
CA GLU A 194 11.66 11.18 -6.25
C GLU A 194 11.32 11.32 -4.76
N ILE A 195 11.83 10.43 -3.91
CA ILE A 195 11.70 10.52 -2.45
C ILE A 195 12.34 11.81 -1.93
N GLN A 196 13.55 12.14 -2.39
CA GLN A 196 14.21 13.39 -2.00
C GLN A 196 13.38 14.61 -2.40
N GLU A 197 12.77 14.60 -3.60
CA GLU A 197 11.92 15.69 -4.07
C GLU A 197 10.62 15.83 -3.27
N ALA A 198 9.94 14.71 -2.97
CA ALA A 198 8.76 14.71 -2.11
C ALA A 198 9.08 15.30 -0.72
N LEU A 199 10.24 14.95 -0.17
CA LEU A 199 10.69 15.43 1.14
C LEU A 199 11.14 16.90 1.15
N LYS A 200 11.56 17.48 0.01
CA LYS A 200 11.95 18.91 -0.07
C LYS A 200 10.81 19.87 0.30
N LYS A 201 9.55 19.47 0.14
CA LYS A 201 8.39 20.28 0.56
C LYS A 201 8.30 20.43 2.09
N ASN A 202 8.93 19.53 2.84
CA ASN A 202 8.81 19.41 4.29
C ASN A 202 10.18 19.42 5.00
N LYS A 203 11.13 20.26 4.56
CA LYS A 203 12.53 20.25 5.05
C LYS A 203 12.65 20.27 6.58
N ALA A 204 11.91 21.13 7.26
CA ALA A 204 11.97 21.25 8.72
C ALA A 204 11.56 19.94 9.42
N TYR A 205 10.45 19.33 8.98
CA TYR A 205 10.01 18.03 9.49
C TYR A 205 11.06 16.94 9.27
N VAL A 206 11.63 16.88 8.06
CA VAL A 206 12.63 15.88 7.68
C VAL A 206 13.89 16.03 8.51
N GLN A 207 14.37 17.27 8.72
CA GLN A 207 15.54 17.53 9.54
C GLN A 207 15.33 17.09 10.99
N THR A 208 14.16 17.37 11.57
CA THR A 208 13.81 16.94 12.93
C THR A 208 13.75 15.43 13.02
N ILE A 209 13.04 14.76 12.11
CA ILE A 209 12.82 13.32 12.22
C ILE A 209 14.09 12.51 11.91
N MET A 210 14.92 12.96 10.97
CA MET A 210 16.20 12.33 10.63
C MET A 210 17.30 12.58 11.68
N SER A 211 17.09 13.49 12.64
CA SER A 211 18.00 13.64 13.79
C SER A 211 17.97 12.43 14.73
N MET A 212 16.89 11.65 14.68
CA MET A 212 16.76 10.43 15.46
C MET A 212 17.60 9.30 14.86
N PRO A 213 18.38 8.57 15.69
CA PRO A 213 19.17 7.44 15.22
C PRO A 213 18.32 6.39 14.49
N GLY A 214 18.77 5.99 13.29
CA GLY A 214 18.12 4.95 12.49
C GLY A 214 17.00 5.43 11.56
N ILE A 215 16.64 6.72 11.57
CA ILE A 215 15.63 7.27 10.67
C ILE A 215 16.29 7.89 9.44
N GLY A 216 16.15 7.21 8.30
CA GLY A 216 16.59 7.69 6.99
C GLY A 216 15.47 8.38 6.19
N MET A 217 15.76 8.78 4.96
CA MET A 217 14.80 9.46 4.07
C MET A 217 13.54 8.62 3.82
N ILE A 218 13.69 7.32 3.54
CA ILE A 218 12.56 6.41 3.27
C ILE A 218 11.66 6.29 4.51
N THR A 219 12.26 6.08 5.69
CA THR A 219 11.52 6.01 6.96
C THR A 219 10.83 7.34 7.26
N SER A 220 11.48 8.47 6.97
CA SER A 220 10.89 9.80 7.13
C SER A 220 9.66 9.98 6.23
N LEU A 221 9.76 9.58 4.95
CA LEU A 221 8.64 9.63 4.01
C LEU A 221 7.50 8.71 4.45
N ALA A 222 7.82 7.49 4.91
CA ALA A 222 6.83 6.53 5.39
C ALA A 222 6.09 7.05 6.63
N ILE A 223 6.80 7.69 7.57
CA ILE A 223 6.15 8.31 8.73
C ILE A 223 5.27 9.46 8.27
N LYS A 224 5.73 10.31 7.36
CA LYS A 224 4.90 11.42 6.82
C LYS A 224 3.66 10.93 6.08
N ALA A 225 3.77 9.84 5.33
CA ALA A 225 2.68 9.26 4.55
C ALA A 225 1.61 8.58 5.42
N ASN A 226 1.99 8.17 6.64
CA ASN A 226 1.11 7.50 7.61
C ASN A 226 0.79 8.35 8.84
N SER A 227 1.40 9.53 8.99
CA SER A 227 1.11 10.45 10.07
C SER A 227 -0.30 10.98 9.87
N ILE A 228 -1.22 10.37 10.60
CA ILE A 228 -2.58 10.87 10.78
C ILE A 228 -2.44 12.31 11.30
N SER A 229 -3.05 13.27 10.62
CA SER A 229 -3.20 14.64 11.11
C SER A 229 -4.11 14.65 12.35
N HIS A 230 -3.63 14.13 13.48
CA HIS A 230 -4.29 14.21 14.77
C HIS A 230 -3.27 14.74 15.78
N SER A 231 -3.32 16.05 15.98
CA SER A 231 -2.81 16.68 17.19
C SER A 231 -3.76 16.34 18.34
N LEU A 232 -3.54 15.21 19.01
CA LEU A 232 -4.13 14.90 20.31
C LEU A 232 -3.08 15.21 21.38
N TRP A 233 -3.14 16.43 21.92
CA TRP A 233 -2.41 16.78 23.12
C TRP A 233 -3.23 16.33 24.33
N VAL A 234 -2.84 15.23 24.95
CA VAL A 234 -3.31 14.89 26.29
C VAL A 234 -2.27 15.44 27.27
N VAL A 235 -2.59 16.58 27.89
CA VAL A 235 -1.85 17.09 29.04
C VAL A 235 -2.49 16.46 30.27
N ARG A 236 -1.67 15.86 31.13
CA ARG A 236 -2.08 15.45 32.48
C ARG A 236 -1.68 16.51 33.48
#